data_AF-A0A3D5KZU7-F1
#
_entry.id   AF-A0A3D5KZU7-F1
#
_cell.length_a   1.000
_cell.length_b   1.000
_cell.length_c   1.000
_cell.angle_alpha   90.00
_cell.angle_beta   90.00
_cell.angle_gamma   90.00
#
_symmetry.space_group_name_H-M   'P 1'
#
loop_
_entity.id
_entity.type
_entity.pdbx_description
1 polymer ?
#
loop_
_entity_poly.entity_id
_entity_poly.type
_entity_poly.pdbx_seq_one_letter_code
_entity_poly.pdbx_strand_id
1 'polypeptide(L)'
;MAHRKHSARAPLTLSVLAIVLFLTLLSWICSDSYTKNEQSLLTQPHFAAMLRGIHDGVYPLSPERTHVPDWQKIPEEEKAPDAGAGENPSAPDTAAGTEPASFTVPPESENEVVPAADYGNADPNYLPPSDFSYAQRTDGIFAPDGTYYPLGEVDESYFSDALFIGDSRTDGLHGYSSLKNTASFLCKDATSILDIDQKSLNFYAPGSDTAQEMTADEALSAAQYGKIYICIGINELGSPFQSCYGAYVRFIQKVRQLQPQAIIYVEAIMHVTKDTAQNSPIINNTGIVARNRALKALANGRDIFYIDMNSAVCDTDGNLIADLSGDGVHLHASAYETWHTFLRQNAALTDSTQSSASQSADTQDTNAQGTDAQSAEAQSADTQAADTQEAGN
;
A
#
# COMPACT_ATOMS: atom_id res chain seq x y z
N MET A 1 56.06 4.66 -41.38
CA MET A 1 55.24 5.86 -41.13
C MET A 1 53.84 5.42 -40.73
N ALA A 2 53.41 5.81 -39.54
CA ALA A 2 52.19 5.32 -38.90
C ALA A 2 50.95 6.10 -39.39
N HIS A 3 49.94 5.39 -39.88
CA HIS A 3 48.59 5.92 -40.05
C HIS A 3 47.74 5.55 -38.83
N ARG A 4 47.41 6.55 -38.00
CA ARG A 4 46.54 6.42 -36.83
C ARG A 4 45.09 6.55 -37.29
N LYS A 5 44.27 5.50 -37.14
CA LYS A 5 42.82 5.56 -37.35
C LYS A 5 42.17 6.27 -36.15
N HIS A 6 41.42 7.33 -36.43
CA HIS A 6 40.58 8.03 -35.44
C HIS A 6 39.39 7.16 -35.03
N SER A 7 39.18 6.99 -33.72
CA SER A 7 38.10 6.15 -33.16
C SER A 7 36.78 6.92 -33.08
N ALA A 8 35.69 6.25 -33.43
CA ALA A 8 34.32 6.72 -33.34
C ALA A 8 33.88 6.97 -31.88
N ARG A 9 33.78 8.24 -31.48
CA ARG A 9 33.08 8.70 -30.26
C ARG A 9 32.01 9.78 -30.55
N ALA A 10 31.77 10.08 -31.83
CA ALA A 10 30.83 11.13 -32.24
C ALA A 10 29.32 10.82 -32.13
N PRO A 11 28.81 9.57 -32.20
CA PRO A 11 27.37 9.38 -32.34
C PRO A 11 26.61 9.69 -31.04
N LEU A 12 27.14 9.31 -29.88
CA LEU A 12 26.46 9.49 -28.59
C LEU A 12 26.35 10.98 -28.21
N THR A 13 27.42 11.75 -28.42
CA THR A 13 27.45 13.19 -28.13
C THR A 13 26.53 13.99 -29.05
N LEU A 14 26.42 13.58 -30.32
CA LEU A 14 25.48 14.18 -31.27
C LEU A 14 24.03 13.85 -30.90
N SER A 15 23.75 12.64 -30.45
CA SER A 15 22.42 12.25 -29.96
C SER A 15 22.00 13.01 -28.71
N VAL A 16 22.89 13.16 -27.72
CA VAL A 16 22.60 13.96 -26.52
C VAL A 16 22.37 15.44 -26.87
N LEU A 17 23.20 16.00 -27.76
CA LEU A 17 23.01 17.38 -28.23
C LEU A 17 21.69 17.56 -28.98
N ALA A 18 21.30 16.59 -29.82
CA ALA A 18 20.03 16.62 -30.54
C ALA A 18 18.83 16.51 -29.60
N ILE A 19 18.91 15.69 -28.56
CA ILE A 19 17.87 15.57 -27.52
C ILE A 19 17.77 16.87 -26.74
N VAL A 20 18.88 17.46 -26.30
CA VAL A 20 18.88 18.74 -25.58
C VAL A 20 18.30 19.84 -26.45
N LEU A 21 18.67 19.92 -27.73
CA LEU A 21 18.14 20.89 -28.69
C LEU A 21 16.62 20.71 -28.90
N PHE A 22 16.17 19.46 -29.05
CA PHE A 22 14.75 19.12 -29.18
C PHE A 22 13.96 19.52 -27.93
N LEU A 23 14.47 19.21 -26.74
CA LEU A 23 13.83 19.58 -25.47
C LEU A 23 13.82 21.10 -25.25
N THR A 24 14.87 21.82 -25.64
CA THR A 24 14.87 23.29 -25.61
C THR A 24 13.87 23.90 -26.58
N LEU A 25 13.72 23.33 -27.78
CA LEU A 25 12.75 23.80 -28.77
C LEU A 25 11.31 23.52 -28.30
N LEU A 26 11.06 22.33 -27.75
CA LEU A 26 9.76 21.95 -27.21
C LEU A 26 9.37 22.82 -26.01
N SER A 27 10.32 23.12 -25.13
CA SER A 27 10.12 24.05 -24.01
C SER A 27 9.85 25.48 -24.47
N TRP A 28 10.48 25.96 -25.55
CA TRP A 28 10.20 27.28 -26.13
C TRP A 28 8.79 27.35 -26.73
N ILE A 29 8.38 26.31 -27.48
CA ILE A 29 7.06 26.19 -28.08
C ILE A 29 5.95 26.09 -27.01
N CYS A 30 6.23 25.43 -25.88
CA CYS A 30 5.29 25.25 -24.77
C CYS A 30 5.54 26.22 -23.60
N SER A 31 6.25 27.34 -23.83
CA SER A 31 6.71 28.23 -22.76
C SER A 31 5.58 28.73 -21.84
N ASP A 32 4.41 29.04 -22.40
CA ASP A 32 3.23 29.46 -21.62
C ASP A 32 2.79 28.43 -20.56
N SER A 33 3.04 27.13 -20.76
CA SER A 33 2.72 26.08 -19.78
C SER A 33 3.73 25.97 -18.64
N TYR A 34 4.91 26.59 -18.76
CA TYR A 34 6.06 26.33 -17.89
C TYR A 34 6.68 27.57 -17.26
N THR A 35 6.43 28.77 -17.78
CA THR A 35 7.12 29.99 -17.35
C THR A 35 6.15 31.02 -16.78
N LYS A 36 6.18 31.20 -15.45
CA LYS A 36 5.49 32.32 -14.78
C LYS A 36 6.37 33.56 -14.53
N ASN A 37 7.67 33.52 -14.85
CA ASN A 37 8.61 34.64 -14.69
C ASN A 37 9.69 34.65 -15.78
N GLU A 38 10.25 35.84 -16.08
CA GLU A 38 11.33 36.05 -17.07
C GLU A 38 12.58 35.21 -16.73
N GLN A 39 13.04 34.41 -17.69
CA GLN A 39 14.22 33.53 -17.54
C GLN A 39 15.48 34.13 -18.18
N SER A 40 16.61 33.94 -17.49
CA SER A 40 17.96 34.16 -18.04
C SER A 40 18.56 32.82 -18.48
N LEU A 41 19.03 32.75 -19.73
CA LEU A 41 19.65 31.56 -20.32
C LEU A 41 20.90 31.06 -19.56
N LEU A 42 21.50 31.91 -18.73
CA LEU A 42 22.70 31.58 -17.96
C LEU A 42 22.39 30.92 -16.61
N THR A 43 21.22 31.17 -16.02
CA THR A 43 20.85 30.66 -14.70
C THR A 43 19.80 29.55 -14.76
N GLN A 44 18.98 29.50 -15.82
CA GLN A 44 17.98 28.46 -15.98
C GLN A 44 17.72 28.17 -17.47
N PRO A 45 18.44 27.21 -18.09
CA PRO A 45 18.18 26.84 -19.47
C PRO A 45 16.79 26.22 -19.60
N HIS A 46 16.10 26.47 -20.72
CA HIS A 46 14.71 26.09 -20.94
C HIS A 46 14.40 24.60 -20.68
N PHE A 47 15.30 23.68 -21.06
CA PHE A 47 15.08 22.25 -20.78
C PHE A 47 15.00 21.94 -19.26
N ALA A 48 15.69 22.71 -18.41
CA ALA A 48 15.64 22.54 -16.96
C ALA A 48 14.29 23.01 -16.39
N ALA A 49 13.67 24.02 -17.00
CA ALA A 49 12.31 24.44 -16.65
C ALA A 49 11.28 23.37 -17.03
N MET A 50 11.46 22.71 -18.18
CA MET A 50 10.61 21.59 -18.60
C MET A 50 10.78 20.37 -17.71
N LEU A 51 12.00 19.97 -17.36
CA LEU A 51 12.25 18.84 -16.45
C LEU A 51 11.66 19.11 -15.06
N ARG A 52 11.75 20.36 -14.58
CA ARG A 52 11.11 20.77 -13.33
C ARG A 52 9.59 20.77 -13.45
N GLY A 53 9.03 21.24 -14.56
CA GLY A 53 7.59 21.17 -14.81
C GLY A 53 7.08 19.71 -14.83
N ILE A 54 7.79 18.81 -15.48
CA ILE A 54 7.47 17.37 -15.50
C ILE A 54 7.58 16.78 -14.09
N HIS A 55 8.62 17.13 -13.34
CA HIS A 55 8.76 16.75 -11.92
C HIS A 55 7.56 17.23 -11.09
N ASP A 56 7.06 18.43 -11.37
CA ASP A 56 5.92 19.04 -10.66
C ASP A 56 4.55 18.65 -11.29
N GLY A 57 4.51 17.63 -12.15
CA GLY A 57 3.27 17.09 -12.73
C GLY A 57 2.66 17.89 -13.89
N VAL A 58 3.38 18.86 -14.44
CA VAL A 58 2.97 19.73 -15.55
C VAL A 58 3.53 19.18 -16.88
N TYR A 59 2.68 18.56 -17.69
CA TYR A 59 3.07 17.95 -18.98
C TYR A 59 2.74 18.83 -20.19
N PRO A 60 3.53 18.74 -21.28
CA PRO A 60 3.29 19.58 -22.45
C PRO A 60 1.94 19.24 -23.06
N LEU A 61 1.15 20.26 -23.44
CA LEU A 61 -0.20 20.13 -24.01
C LEU A 61 -1.31 19.70 -23.02
N SER A 62 -1.04 19.71 -21.72
CA SER A 62 -2.10 19.57 -20.71
C SER A 62 -2.93 20.86 -20.63
N PRO A 63 -4.27 20.82 -20.59
CA PRO A 63 -5.07 22.01 -20.37
C PRO A 63 -4.70 22.64 -19.01
N GLU A 64 -4.54 23.97 -19.03
CA GLU A 64 -4.01 24.81 -17.96
C GLU A 64 -4.72 24.55 -16.61
N ARG A 65 -4.08 23.81 -15.70
CA ARG A 65 -4.55 23.70 -14.30
C ARG A 65 -3.99 24.88 -13.51
N THR A 66 -4.78 25.94 -13.39
CA THR A 66 -4.69 26.83 -12.23
C THR A 66 -5.31 26.12 -11.01
N HIS A 67 -4.72 25.00 -10.59
CA HIS A 67 -5.23 24.21 -9.48
C HIS A 67 -4.22 24.24 -8.35
N VAL A 68 -4.48 25.06 -7.33
CA VAL A 68 -3.99 24.79 -5.98
C VAL A 68 -4.55 23.41 -5.60
N PRO A 69 -3.72 22.42 -5.22
CA PRO A 69 -4.20 21.10 -4.82
C PRO A 69 -5.29 21.22 -3.77
N ASP A 70 -6.38 20.47 -3.89
CA ASP A 70 -7.54 20.59 -2.98
C ASP A 70 -7.17 20.47 -1.50
N TRP A 71 -6.11 19.72 -1.17
CA TRP A 71 -5.60 19.59 0.20
C TRP A 71 -4.93 20.85 0.77
N GLN A 72 -4.57 21.83 -0.09
CA GLN A 72 -4.10 23.15 0.34
C GLN A 72 -5.24 24.17 0.47
N LYS A 73 -6.48 23.80 0.11
CA LYS A 73 -7.65 24.66 0.31
C LYS A 73 -8.23 24.36 1.68
N ILE A 74 -8.17 25.36 2.57
CA ILE A 74 -8.92 25.35 3.83
C ILE A 74 -10.41 25.43 3.47
N PRO A 75 -11.26 24.45 3.83
CA PRO A 75 -12.70 24.59 3.64
C PRO A 75 -13.21 25.75 4.51
N GLU A 76 -13.92 26.70 3.90
CA GLU A 76 -14.78 27.62 4.67
C GLU A 76 -15.86 26.79 5.38
N GLU A 77 -16.12 27.10 6.66
CA GLU A 77 -17.11 26.42 7.50
C GLU A 77 -18.47 26.28 6.80
N GLU A 78 -18.79 25.08 6.31
CA GLU A 78 -20.14 24.74 5.93
C GLU A 78 -20.89 24.26 7.18
N LYS A 79 -21.71 25.16 7.72
CA LYS A 79 -22.57 24.91 8.86
C LYS A 79 -23.60 23.84 8.49
N ALA A 80 -23.50 22.67 9.11
CA ALA A 80 -24.46 21.58 8.93
C ALA A 80 -25.90 22.04 9.25
N PRO A 81 -26.92 21.59 8.49
CA PRO A 81 -28.31 21.93 8.78
C PRO A 81 -28.79 21.20 10.04
N ASP A 82 -29.55 21.95 10.84
CA ASP A 82 -30.25 21.54 12.06
C ASP A 82 -31.16 20.33 11.79
N ALA A 83 -30.74 19.15 12.28
CA ALA A 83 -31.57 17.96 12.31
C ALA A 83 -32.34 17.93 13.64
N GLY A 84 -33.60 18.33 13.55
CA GLY A 84 -34.52 18.44 14.67
C GLY A 84 -34.67 17.14 15.48
N ALA A 85 -34.89 17.36 16.78
CA ALA A 85 -35.20 16.35 17.78
C ALA A 85 -36.35 15.42 17.32
N GLY A 86 -36.03 14.14 17.18
CA GLY A 86 -36.98 13.04 17.01
C GLY A 86 -36.69 11.96 18.05
N GLU A 87 -37.73 11.58 18.79
CA GLU A 87 -37.68 10.84 20.04
C GLU A 87 -37.09 9.42 19.95
N ASN A 88 -36.36 9.08 21.01
CA ASN A 88 -35.73 7.81 21.33
C ASN A 88 -36.79 6.71 21.65
N PRO A 89 -36.78 5.53 21.00
CA PRO A 89 -37.45 4.37 21.56
C PRO A 89 -36.48 3.62 22.48
N SER A 90 -36.75 3.72 23.79
CA SER A 90 -36.07 3.01 24.87
C SER A 90 -35.88 1.51 24.58
N ALA A 91 -34.62 1.06 24.58
CA ALA A 91 -34.29 -0.36 24.70
C ALA A 91 -34.42 -0.80 26.18
N PRO A 92 -34.89 -2.03 26.46
CA PRO A 92 -35.17 -2.44 27.83
C PRO A 92 -33.88 -2.80 28.60
N ASP A 93 -33.79 -2.31 29.82
CA ASP A 93 -32.87 -2.75 30.87
C ASP A 93 -33.00 -4.26 31.13
N THR A 94 -31.90 -5.01 31.00
CA THR A 94 -31.35 -5.89 32.07
C THR A 94 -30.18 -6.73 31.55
N ALA A 95 -28.98 -6.51 32.09
CA ALA A 95 -28.23 -7.54 32.83
C ALA A 95 -26.89 -6.98 33.35
N ALA A 96 -26.68 -7.20 34.65
CA ALA A 96 -25.52 -7.00 35.49
C ALA A 96 -24.14 -6.82 34.82
N GLY A 97 -23.43 -5.82 35.32
CA GLY A 97 -22.03 -5.53 35.02
C GLY A 97 -21.13 -6.75 35.21
N THR A 98 -20.45 -7.09 34.12
CA THR A 98 -19.14 -7.72 34.15
C THR A 98 -18.22 -6.67 33.55
N GLU A 99 -17.19 -6.23 34.27
CA GLU A 99 -16.06 -5.49 33.70
C GLU A 99 -15.68 -6.22 32.40
N PRO A 100 -15.57 -5.55 31.23
CA PRO A 100 -15.16 -6.23 30.02
C PRO A 100 -13.79 -6.85 30.32
N ALA A 101 -13.71 -8.18 30.23
CA ALA A 101 -12.44 -8.87 30.38
C ALA A 101 -11.46 -8.22 29.39
N SER A 102 -10.43 -7.53 29.91
CA SER A 102 -9.44 -6.92 29.05
C SER A 102 -8.71 -8.06 28.36
N PHE A 103 -8.94 -8.21 27.07
CA PHE A 103 -8.19 -9.11 26.25
C PHE A 103 -6.93 -8.38 25.73
N THR A 104 -5.86 -9.13 25.48
CA THR A 104 -4.62 -8.61 24.91
C THR A 104 -4.18 -9.55 23.80
N VAL A 105 -4.18 -9.03 22.57
CA VAL A 105 -3.58 -9.72 21.42
C VAL A 105 -2.11 -10.04 21.74
N PRO A 106 -1.66 -11.30 21.55
CA PRO A 106 -0.26 -11.64 21.76
C PRO A 106 0.66 -10.80 20.86
N PRO A 107 1.84 -10.37 21.33
CA PRO A 107 2.76 -9.53 20.56
C PRO A 107 3.21 -10.14 19.21
N GLU A 108 3.19 -11.46 19.08
CA GLU A 108 3.48 -12.15 17.83
C GLU A 108 2.36 -12.02 16.79
N SER A 109 1.15 -11.63 17.21
CA SER A 109 -0.07 -11.58 16.38
C SER A 109 -0.49 -10.16 15.98
N GLU A 110 0.33 -9.15 16.29
CA GLU A 110 0.11 -7.77 15.87
C GLU A 110 1.43 -7.00 15.84
N ASN A 111 1.49 -5.89 15.09
CA ASN A 111 2.56 -4.92 15.27
C ASN A 111 2.23 -3.92 16.38
N GLU A 112 3.29 -3.33 16.95
CA GLU A 112 3.14 -2.15 17.80
C GLU A 112 2.99 -0.88 16.95
N VAL A 113 2.26 0.10 17.49
CA VAL A 113 2.19 1.43 16.87
C VAL A 113 3.55 2.09 16.97
N VAL A 114 4.12 2.47 15.84
CA VAL A 114 5.37 3.23 15.79
C VAL A 114 5.14 4.60 16.42
N PRO A 115 5.88 4.97 17.48
CA PRO A 115 5.75 6.29 18.09
C PRO A 115 6.39 7.35 17.19
N ALA A 116 6.02 8.61 17.40
CA ALA A 116 6.67 9.75 16.77
C ALA A 116 6.86 10.89 17.78
N ALA A 117 7.85 11.74 17.53
CA ALA A 117 8.05 12.96 18.29
C ALA A 117 6.84 13.89 18.17
N ASP A 118 6.38 14.42 19.31
CA ASP A 118 5.37 15.48 19.35
C ASP A 118 6.04 16.85 19.29
N TYR A 119 5.74 17.61 18.24
CA TYR A 119 6.28 18.96 18.04
C TYR A 119 5.39 20.06 18.64
N GLY A 120 4.29 19.70 19.31
CA GLY A 120 3.43 20.62 20.05
C GLY A 120 2.59 21.56 19.17
N ASN A 121 2.43 21.22 17.90
CA ASN A 121 1.69 22.01 16.91
C ASN A 121 0.37 21.36 16.47
N ALA A 122 0.09 20.12 16.88
CA ALA A 122 -1.14 19.42 16.49
C ALA A 122 -2.39 20.13 17.02
N ASP A 123 -3.40 20.34 16.16
CA ASP A 123 -4.67 20.96 16.53
C ASP A 123 -5.48 20.00 17.43
N PRO A 124 -5.78 20.38 18.69
CA PRO A 124 -6.54 19.54 19.61
C PRO A 124 -7.95 19.18 19.12
N ASN A 125 -8.54 19.94 18.19
CA ASN A 125 -9.89 19.67 17.66
C ASN A 125 -9.95 18.39 16.81
N TYR A 126 -8.81 17.96 16.25
CA TYR A 126 -8.73 16.75 15.42
C TYR A 126 -8.08 15.57 16.14
N LEU A 127 -7.68 15.77 17.40
CA LEU A 127 -7.19 14.72 18.27
C LEU A 127 -8.36 13.98 18.95
N PRO A 128 -8.14 12.75 19.42
CA PRO A 128 -9.11 12.04 20.23
C PRO A 128 -9.45 12.84 21.50
N PRO A 129 -10.70 12.80 21.99
CA PRO A 129 -11.03 13.42 23.26
C PRO A 129 -10.27 12.72 24.39
N SER A 130 -10.05 13.43 25.50
CA SER A 130 -9.23 12.93 26.62
C SER A 130 -9.75 11.65 27.28
N ASP A 131 -11.05 11.38 27.12
CA ASP A 131 -11.74 10.19 27.65
C ASP A 131 -11.85 9.05 26.62
N PHE A 132 -11.25 9.20 25.42
CA PHE A 132 -11.24 8.13 24.43
C PHE A 132 -10.47 6.92 24.95
N SER A 133 -11.11 5.75 24.91
CA SER A 133 -10.49 4.49 25.27
C SER A 133 -9.77 3.88 24.07
N TYR A 134 -8.47 3.62 24.23
CA TYR A 134 -7.68 2.81 23.30
C TYR A 134 -7.71 1.31 23.65
N ALA A 135 -8.61 0.89 24.54
CA ALA A 135 -8.78 -0.52 24.84
C ALA A 135 -9.28 -1.27 23.59
N GLN A 136 -8.82 -2.51 23.43
CA GLN A 136 -9.27 -3.37 22.35
C GLN A 136 -10.79 -3.53 22.37
N ARG A 137 -11.37 -3.46 21.18
CA ARG A 137 -12.81 -3.61 20.98
C ARG A 137 -13.18 -5.09 21.03
N THR A 138 -14.17 -5.45 21.84
CA THR A 138 -14.53 -6.86 22.10
C THR A 138 -15.98 -7.21 21.71
N ASP A 139 -16.70 -6.33 21.02
CA ASP A 139 -18.07 -6.59 20.55
C ASP A 139 -18.10 -7.12 19.10
N GLY A 140 -19.07 -8.00 18.83
CA GLY A 140 -19.34 -8.51 17.49
C GLY A 140 -18.10 -9.15 16.84
N ILE A 141 -17.75 -8.67 15.65
CA ILE A 141 -16.65 -9.22 14.83
C ILE A 141 -15.25 -8.92 15.40
N PHE A 142 -15.15 -8.00 16.35
CA PHE A 142 -13.89 -7.62 16.99
C PHE A 142 -13.59 -8.48 18.23
N ALA A 143 -14.58 -9.24 18.71
CA ALA A 143 -14.40 -10.12 19.85
C ALA A 143 -13.34 -11.20 19.56
N PRO A 144 -12.38 -11.41 20.47
CA PRO A 144 -11.48 -12.55 20.39
C PRO A 144 -12.25 -13.84 20.70
N ASP A 145 -11.78 -14.97 20.17
CA ASP A 145 -12.30 -16.30 20.50
C ASP A 145 -11.27 -17.20 21.21
N GLY A 146 -10.08 -16.66 21.52
CA GLY A 146 -8.96 -17.39 22.10
C GLY A 146 -7.98 -17.98 21.07
N THR A 147 -8.27 -17.86 19.77
CA THR A 147 -7.36 -18.27 18.69
C THR A 147 -6.55 -17.07 18.21
N TYR A 148 -5.24 -17.24 18.11
CA TYR A 148 -4.32 -16.22 17.60
C TYR A 148 -3.38 -16.82 16.57
N TYR A 149 -3.09 -16.05 15.52
CA TYR A 149 -2.10 -16.43 14.51
C TYR A 149 -0.93 -15.46 14.54
N PRO A 150 0.31 -15.94 14.51
CA PRO A 150 1.45 -15.04 14.47
C PRO A 150 1.55 -14.37 13.09
N LEU A 151 2.11 -13.17 13.06
CA LEU A 151 2.59 -12.52 11.85
C LEU A 151 3.97 -13.07 11.49
N GLY A 152 4.25 -13.25 10.21
CA GLY A 152 5.56 -13.69 9.76
C GLY A 152 5.76 -13.60 8.25
N GLU A 153 6.86 -14.20 7.81
CA GLU A 153 7.31 -14.12 6.42
C GLU A 153 6.54 -15.07 5.50
N VAL A 154 6.14 -14.55 4.33
CA VAL A 154 5.46 -15.30 3.26
C VAL A 154 6.07 -15.00 1.90
N ASP A 155 5.81 -15.89 0.94
CA ASP A 155 6.13 -15.66 -0.46
C ASP A 155 5.06 -14.80 -1.17
N GLU A 156 5.37 -14.38 -2.39
CA GLU A 156 4.52 -13.53 -3.23
C GLU A 156 3.11 -14.12 -3.45
N SER A 157 2.98 -15.46 -3.54
CA SER A 157 1.71 -16.11 -3.84
C SER A 157 0.65 -15.88 -2.75
N TYR A 158 1.08 -15.51 -1.54
CA TYR A 158 0.21 -15.11 -0.46
C TYR A 158 -0.77 -13.99 -0.83
N PHE A 159 -0.38 -13.09 -1.74
CA PHE A 159 -1.20 -11.94 -2.14
C PHE A 159 -2.09 -12.21 -3.37
N SER A 160 -2.07 -13.43 -3.92
CA SER A 160 -2.81 -13.76 -5.16
C SER A 160 -4.33 -13.67 -5.04
N ASP A 161 -4.85 -13.72 -3.81
CA ASP A 161 -6.26 -13.56 -3.45
C ASP A 161 -6.51 -12.30 -2.59
N ALA A 162 -5.59 -11.33 -2.63
CA ALA A 162 -5.66 -10.10 -1.85
C ALA A 162 -6.31 -8.94 -2.61
N LEU A 163 -7.07 -8.13 -1.88
CA LEU A 163 -7.51 -6.80 -2.29
C LEU A 163 -6.95 -5.73 -1.35
N PHE A 164 -6.26 -4.75 -1.91
CA PHE A 164 -5.81 -3.55 -1.21
C PHE A 164 -6.80 -2.42 -1.44
N ILE A 165 -7.31 -1.81 -0.37
CA ILE A 165 -8.26 -0.70 -0.41
C ILE A 165 -7.62 0.52 0.23
N GLY A 166 -7.54 1.63 -0.50
CA GLY A 166 -6.83 2.79 0.04
C GLY A 166 -6.92 4.09 -0.74
N ASP A 167 -6.08 5.04 -0.31
CA ASP A 167 -5.95 6.37 -0.90
C ASP A 167 -4.79 6.45 -1.93
N SER A 168 -4.28 7.67 -2.18
CA SER A 168 -3.16 7.94 -3.10
C SER A 168 -1.89 7.16 -2.74
N ARG A 169 -1.68 6.80 -1.47
CA ARG A 169 -0.51 6.02 -1.07
C ARG A 169 -0.65 4.56 -1.48
N THR A 170 -1.86 4.01 -1.40
CA THR A 170 -2.15 2.67 -1.92
C THR A 170 -2.12 2.64 -3.45
N ASP A 171 -2.52 3.74 -4.11
CA ASP A 171 -2.34 3.92 -5.55
C ASP A 171 -0.85 3.93 -5.95
N GLY A 172 0.00 4.58 -5.16
CA GLY A 172 1.44 4.49 -5.33
C GLY A 172 2.01 3.08 -5.09
N LEU A 173 1.45 2.32 -4.14
CA LEU A 173 1.82 0.93 -3.93
C LEU A 173 1.51 0.06 -5.15
N HIS A 174 0.32 0.24 -5.76
CA HIS A 174 -0.01 -0.36 -7.06
C HIS A 174 0.94 0.11 -8.17
N GLY A 175 1.18 1.41 -8.31
CA GLY A 175 1.96 1.95 -9.42
C GLY A 175 3.43 1.54 -9.41
N TYR A 176 4.03 1.39 -8.22
CA TYR A 176 5.49 1.38 -8.07
C TYR A 176 6.09 0.17 -7.33
N SER A 177 5.28 -0.78 -6.84
CA SER A 177 5.79 -2.03 -6.26
C SER A 177 5.54 -3.25 -7.15
N SER A 178 6.26 -4.34 -6.89
CA SER A 178 6.02 -5.60 -7.62
C SER A 178 4.66 -6.24 -7.29
N LEU A 179 4.05 -5.86 -6.16
CA LEU A 179 2.78 -6.39 -5.66
C LEU A 179 1.62 -6.22 -6.65
N LYS A 180 1.72 -5.20 -7.52
CA LYS A 180 0.75 -4.96 -8.60
C LYS A 180 0.54 -6.13 -9.54
N ASN A 181 1.54 -7.02 -9.66
CA ASN A 181 1.45 -8.19 -10.53
C ASN A 181 0.65 -9.34 -9.90
N THR A 182 0.41 -9.29 -8.58
CA THR A 182 -0.12 -10.41 -7.81
C THR A 182 -1.45 -10.09 -7.14
N ALA A 183 -1.59 -8.88 -6.58
CA ALA A 183 -2.77 -8.46 -5.84
C ALA A 183 -3.72 -7.59 -6.68
N SER A 184 -4.97 -7.52 -6.23
CA SER A 184 -5.95 -6.55 -6.73
C SER A 184 -5.88 -5.27 -5.88
N PHE A 185 -6.20 -4.13 -6.49
CA PHE A 185 -6.20 -2.83 -5.82
C PHE A 185 -7.50 -2.09 -6.08
N LEU A 186 -8.02 -1.41 -5.07
CA LEU A 186 -9.14 -0.50 -5.13
C LEU A 186 -8.75 0.80 -4.43
N CYS A 187 -8.21 1.74 -5.18
CA CYS A 187 -7.62 2.95 -4.63
C CYS A 187 -7.90 4.17 -5.48
N LYS A 188 -7.83 5.36 -4.88
CA LYS A 188 -7.92 6.63 -5.59
C LYS A 188 -7.36 7.76 -4.75
N ASP A 189 -6.84 8.78 -5.41
CA ASP A 189 -6.39 10.00 -4.76
C ASP A 189 -7.45 10.60 -3.83
N ALA A 190 -7.00 11.09 -2.68
CA ALA A 190 -7.82 11.75 -1.67
C ALA A 190 -9.05 10.93 -1.22
N THR A 191 -9.00 9.59 -1.29
CA THR A 191 -10.06 8.74 -0.75
C THR A 191 -10.16 8.92 0.76
N SER A 192 -11.38 9.11 1.24
CA SER A 192 -11.66 9.19 2.67
C SER A 192 -12.50 8.00 3.12
N ILE A 193 -12.29 7.53 4.34
CA ILE A 193 -13.16 6.55 4.97
C ILE A 193 -14.59 7.10 5.16
N LEU A 194 -14.75 8.43 5.19
CA LEU A 194 -16.05 9.09 5.35
C LEU A 194 -16.92 8.98 4.09
N ASP A 195 -16.32 8.87 2.91
CA ASP A 195 -17.01 8.83 1.61
C ASP A 195 -16.80 7.54 0.81
N ILE A 196 -16.05 6.57 1.36
CA ILE A 196 -15.66 5.32 0.69
C ILE A 196 -16.82 4.50 0.11
N ASP A 197 -17.99 4.57 0.74
CA ASP A 197 -19.18 3.84 0.30
C ASP A 197 -19.84 4.45 -0.94
N GLN A 198 -19.63 5.75 -1.19
CA GLN A 198 -20.26 6.48 -2.30
C GLN A 198 -19.26 6.86 -3.39
N LYS A 199 -17.96 6.82 -3.08
CA LYS A 199 -16.90 7.21 -4.00
C LYS A 199 -16.60 6.07 -4.98
N SER A 200 -16.57 6.43 -6.26
CA SER A 200 -16.03 5.55 -7.29
C SER A 200 -14.50 5.60 -7.26
N LEU A 201 -13.88 4.43 -7.06
CA LEU A 201 -12.44 4.21 -6.93
C LEU A 201 -11.89 3.51 -8.17
N ASN A 202 -10.56 3.53 -8.35
CA ASN A 202 -9.91 2.80 -9.42
C ASN A 202 -9.65 1.37 -8.96
N PHE A 203 -10.34 0.42 -9.58
CA PHE A 203 -10.10 -1.01 -9.43
C PHE A 203 -9.07 -1.49 -10.46
N TYR A 204 -8.00 -2.09 -9.97
CA TYR A 204 -6.97 -2.74 -10.77
C TYR A 204 -6.95 -4.23 -10.47
N ALA A 205 -7.16 -5.05 -11.50
CA ALA A 205 -6.92 -6.48 -11.42
C ALA A 205 -5.40 -6.77 -11.40
N PRO A 206 -4.96 -7.96 -10.92
CA PRO A 206 -3.55 -8.32 -10.89
C PRO A 206 -2.88 -8.18 -12.25
N GLY A 207 -1.75 -7.47 -12.28
CA GLY A 207 -0.97 -7.18 -13.48
C GLY A 207 -1.57 -6.12 -14.41
N SER A 208 -2.67 -5.46 -14.04
CA SER A 208 -3.31 -4.42 -14.85
C SER A 208 -2.84 -3.03 -14.44
N ASP A 209 -2.40 -2.24 -15.43
CA ASP A 209 -2.23 -0.78 -15.30
C ASP A 209 -3.50 -0.01 -15.72
N THR A 210 -4.54 -0.70 -16.21
CA THR A 210 -5.82 -0.10 -16.59
C THR A 210 -6.82 -0.26 -15.45
N ALA A 211 -7.33 0.88 -14.98
CA ALA A 211 -8.37 0.93 -13.96
C ALA A 211 -9.77 0.68 -14.54
N GLN A 212 -10.61 0.01 -13.78
CA GLN A 212 -12.06 0.04 -13.90
C GLN A 212 -12.62 0.88 -12.75
N GLU A 213 -13.62 1.71 -13.00
CA GLU A 213 -14.25 2.46 -11.92
C GLU A 213 -15.24 1.56 -11.17
N MET A 214 -15.05 1.43 -9.86
CA MET A 214 -15.90 0.64 -8.97
C MET A 214 -16.02 1.31 -7.60
N THR A 215 -17.18 1.19 -6.98
CA THR A 215 -17.34 1.45 -5.54
C THR A 215 -16.75 0.29 -4.72
N ALA A 216 -16.51 0.52 -3.42
CA ALA A 216 -16.10 -0.55 -2.50
C ALA A 216 -17.11 -1.70 -2.46
N ASP A 217 -18.40 -1.40 -2.52
CA ASP A 217 -19.47 -2.41 -2.51
C ASP A 217 -19.41 -3.31 -3.75
N GLU A 218 -19.24 -2.71 -4.93
CA GLU A 218 -19.15 -3.45 -6.20
C GLU A 218 -17.91 -4.33 -6.23
N ALA A 219 -16.74 -3.81 -5.87
CA ALA A 219 -15.48 -4.57 -5.87
C ALA A 219 -15.52 -5.74 -4.87
N LEU A 220 -16.06 -5.52 -3.67
CA LEU A 220 -16.22 -6.55 -2.64
C LEU A 220 -17.37 -7.52 -2.95
N SER A 221 -18.31 -7.18 -3.82
CA SER A 221 -19.39 -8.11 -4.23
C SER A 221 -19.02 -8.92 -5.47
N ALA A 222 -18.12 -8.40 -6.31
CA ALA A 222 -17.75 -9.02 -7.59
C ALA A 222 -16.86 -10.26 -7.43
N ALA A 223 -16.10 -10.37 -6.33
CA ALA A 223 -15.18 -11.48 -6.08
C ALA A 223 -15.12 -11.83 -4.59
N GLN A 224 -14.53 -12.99 -4.26
CA GLN A 224 -14.18 -13.34 -2.89
C GLN A 224 -12.66 -13.29 -2.75
N TYR A 225 -12.21 -12.53 -1.77
CA TYR A 225 -10.80 -12.34 -1.45
C TYR A 225 -10.48 -13.10 -0.17
N GLY A 226 -9.32 -13.75 -0.11
CA GLY A 226 -8.85 -14.35 1.13
C GLY A 226 -8.27 -13.31 2.08
N LYS A 227 -7.82 -12.16 1.56
CA LYS A 227 -7.19 -11.08 2.34
C LYS A 227 -7.67 -9.72 1.86
N ILE A 228 -8.01 -8.85 2.81
CA ILE A 228 -8.36 -7.46 2.56
C ILE A 228 -7.40 -6.58 3.34
N TYR A 229 -6.68 -5.70 2.66
CA TYR A 229 -5.80 -4.70 3.26
C TYR A 229 -6.46 -3.33 3.18
N ILE A 230 -6.50 -2.58 4.28
CA ILE A 230 -7.16 -1.28 4.36
C ILE A 230 -6.16 -0.25 4.89
N CYS A 231 -5.71 0.65 4.02
CA CYS A 231 -4.81 1.75 4.34
C CYS A 231 -5.45 3.09 3.95
N ILE A 232 -6.24 3.66 4.87
CA ILE A 232 -6.91 4.96 4.73
C ILE A 232 -6.77 5.70 6.05
N GLY A 233 -6.56 7.01 6.04
CA GLY A 233 -6.56 7.77 7.29
C GLY A 233 -5.82 9.10 7.28
N ILE A 234 -4.94 9.35 6.30
CA ILE A 234 -4.23 10.62 6.24
C ILE A 234 -5.16 11.78 5.85
N ASN A 235 -6.15 11.52 4.98
CA ASN A 235 -7.11 12.52 4.52
C ASN A 235 -8.13 12.90 5.62
N GLU A 236 -8.21 12.08 6.68
CA GLU A 236 -9.08 12.25 7.83
C GLU A 236 -8.47 13.16 8.90
N LEU A 237 -7.20 13.53 8.80
CA LEU A 237 -6.51 14.30 9.84
C LEU A 237 -7.14 15.68 10.08
N GLY A 238 -7.81 16.25 9.08
CA GLY A 238 -8.59 17.49 9.21
C GLY A 238 -10.08 17.29 9.52
N SER A 239 -10.48 16.07 9.89
CA SER A 239 -11.87 15.70 10.17
C SER A 239 -12.05 15.26 11.63
N PRO A 240 -13.26 15.45 12.21
CA PRO A 240 -13.54 15.04 13.59
C PRO A 240 -13.19 13.57 13.84
N PHE A 241 -12.34 13.33 14.83
CA PHE A 241 -11.75 12.01 15.10
C PHE A 241 -12.80 10.90 15.24
N GLN A 242 -13.86 11.12 16.04
CA GLN A 242 -14.90 10.12 16.30
C GLN A 242 -15.68 9.76 15.03
N SER A 243 -15.92 10.72 14.14
CA SER A 243 -16.62 10.48 12.87
C SER A 243 -15.81 9.53 11.98
N CYS A 244 -14.50 9.78 11.88
CA CYS A 244 -13.58 8.95 11.11
C CYS A 244 -13.44 7.55 11.72
N TYR A 245 -13.23 7.45 13.04
CA TYR A 245 -13.13 6.16 13.73
C TYR A 245 -14.41 5.33 13.58
N GLY A 246 -15.58 5.96 13.78
CA GLY A 246 -16.87 5.31 13.58
C GLY A 246 -17.11 4.86 12.14
N ALA A 247 -16.67 5.64 11.15
CA ALA A 247 -16.73 5.25 9.74
C ALA A 247 -15.82 4.05 9.45
N TYR A 248 -14.60 4.02 10.01
CA TYR A 248 -13.68 2.89 9.88
C TYR A 248 -14.26 1.59 10.43
N VAL A 249 -14.86 1.65 11.63
CA VAL A 249 -15.55 0.51 12.24
C VAL A 249 -16.67 -0.01 11.32
N ARG A 250 -17.52 0.89 10.80
CA ARG A 250 -18.61 0.50 9.90
C ARG A 250 -18.09 -0.11 8.61
N PHE A 251 -17.01 0.43 8.07
CA PHE A 251 -16.39 -0.10 6.86
C PHE A 251 -15.84 -1.52 7.07
N ILE A 252 -15.11 -1.78 8.17
CA ILE A 252 -14.65 -3.14 8.51
C ILE A 252 -15.84 -4.10 8.69
N GLN A 253 -16.92 -3.65 9.34
CA GLN A 253 -18.14 -4.45 9.48
C GLN A 253 -18.77 -4.80 8.13
N LYS A 254 -18.83 -3.85 7.20
CA LYS A 254 -19.30 -4.07 5.83
C LYS A 254 -18.39 -5.04 5.07
N VAL A 255 -17.07 -4.85 5.13
CA VAL A 255 -16.09 -5.77 4.55
C VAL A 255 -16.33 -7.18 5.07
N ARG A 256 -16.46 -7.37 6.40
CA ARG A 256 -16.74 -8.68 6.98
C ARG A 256 -18.07 -9.29 6.52
N GLN A 257 -19.10 -8.48 6.27
CA GLN A 257 -20.38 -8.98 5.74
C GLN A 257 -20.24 -9.50 4.30
N LEU A 258 -19.50 -8.80 3.45
CA LEU A 258 -19.31 -9.15 2.03
C LEU A 258 -18.20 -10.21 1.83
N GLN A 259 -17.26 -10.27 2.76
CA GLN A 259 -16.07 -11.13 2.74
C GLN A 259 -15.95 -11.90 4.06
N PRO A 260 -16.90 -12.82 4.37
CA PRO A 260 -17.01 -13.44 5.69
C PRO A 260 -15.78 -14.26 6.10
N GLN A 261 -15.01 -14.77 5.13
CA GLN A 261 -13.83 -15.60 5.37
C GLN A 261 -12.49 -14.85 5.21
N ALA A 262 -12.51 -13.57 4.83
CA ALA A 262 -11.28 -12.84 4.58
C ALA A 262 -10.52 -12.54 5.88
N ILE A 263 -9.20 -12.58 5.81
CA ILE A 263 -8.34 -11.95 6.81
C ILE A 263 -8.31 -10.44 6.49
N ILE A 264 -8.59 -9.61 7.48
CA ILE A 264 -8.59 -8.15 7.33
C ILE A 264 -7.32 -7.59 7.98
N TYR A 265 -6.53 -6.86 7.21
CA TYR A 265 -5.39 -6.09 7.69
C TYR A 265 -5.80 -4.62 7.77
N VAL A 266 -5.81 -4.09 8.98
CA VAL A 266 -5.88 -2.67 9.25
C VAL A 266 -4.46 -2.14 9.24
N GLU A 267 -4.09 -1.49 8.15
CA GLU A 267 -2.77 -0.90 8.00
C GLU A 267 -2.71 0.43 8.76
N ALA A 268 -1.61 0.65 9.48
CA ALA A 268 -1.29 1.94 10.05
C ALA A 268 -1.29 3.04 8.97
N ILE A 269 -1.76 4.22 9.35
CA ILE A 269 -1.57 5.43 8.57
C ILE A 269 -0.08 5.73 8.56
N MET A 270 0.51 5.78 7.37
CA MET A 270 1.93 6.11 7.20
C MET A 270 2.21 7.54 7.71
N HIS A 271 3.31 7.69 8.43
CA HIS A 271 3.77 8.97 8.97
C HIS A 271 4.15 9.92 7.82
N VAL A 272 4.33 11.19 8.17
CA VAL A 272 4.86 12.23 7.29
C VAL A 272 6.25 12.63 7.74
N THR A 273 6.98 13.33 6.87
CA THR A 273 8.33 13.78 7.20
C THR A 273 8.31 14.78 8.34
N LYS A 274 9.48 14.98 8.97
CA LYS A 274 9.64 15.95 10.05
C LYS A 274 9.22 17.36 9.66
N ASP A 275 9.57 17.80 8.45
CA ASP A 275 9.22 19.13 7.96
C ASP A 275 7.69 19.29 7.84
N THR A 276 7.01 18.32 7.23
CA THR A 276 5.54 18.29 7.17
C THR A 276 4.91 18.30 8.56
N ALA A 277 5.39 17.43 9.46
CA ALA A 277 4.86 17.30 10.80
C ALA A 277 5.02 18.58 11.63
N GLN A 278 6.11 19.35 11.45
CA GLN A 278 6.35 20.60 12.16
C GLN A 278 5.57 21.79 11.59
N ASN A 279 5.32 21.78 10.27
CA ASN A 279 4.72 22.93 9.57
C ASN A 279 3.21 22.82 9.39
N SER A 280 2.56 21.71 9.78
CA SER A 280 1.12 21.52 9.66
C SER A 280 0.44 21.13 10.98
N PRO A 281 -0.52 21.94 11.48
CA PRO A 281 -1.28 21.58 12.69
C PRO A 281 -2.28 20.44 12.44
N ILE A 282 -2.56 20.12 11.17
CA ILE A 282 -3.53 19.09 10.77
C ILE A 282 -2.78 17.81 10.37
N ILE A 283 -1.90 17.91 9.37
CA ILE A 283 -1.16 16.75 8.82
C ILE A 283 0.16 16.60 9.58
N ASN A 284 0.13 15.90 10.71
CA ASN A 284 1.30 15.67 11.56
C ASN A 284 1.30 14.28 12.20
N ASN A 285 2.48 13.86 12.67
CA ASN A 285 2.67 12.54 13.23
C ASN A 285 1.99 12.34 14.60
N THR A 286 1.76 13.40 15.39
CA THR A 286 1.00 13.30 16.65
C THR A 286 -0.43 12.83 16.40
N GLY A 287 -1.12 13.45 15.43
CA GLY A 287 -2.47 13.05 15.02
C GLY A 287 -2.51 11.66 14.37
N ILE A 288 -1.51 11.33 13.55
CA ILE A 288 -1.37 10.02 12.92
C ILE A 288 -1.21 8.92 13.97
N VAL A 289 -0.28 9.08 14.92
CA VAL A 289 -0.04 8.10 16.01
C VAL A 289 -1.30 7.90 16.84
N ALA A 290 -2.04 8.97 17.15
CA ALA A 290 -3.30 8.86 17.89
C ALA A 290 -4.35 8.03 17.14
N ARG A 291 -4.47 8.21 15.82
CA ARG A 291 -5.37 7.40 14.97
C ARG A 291 -4.89 5.97 14.84
N ASN A 292 -3.60 5.75 14.66
CA ASN A 292 -3.00 4.40 14.58
C ASN A 292 -3.26 3.59 15.86
N ARG A 293 -3.17 4.20 17.05
CA ARG A 293 -3.56 3.54 18.31
C ARG A 293 -5.03 3.14 18.35
N ALA A 294 -5.92 3.99 17.83
CA ALA A 294 -7.34 3.68 17.77
C ALA A 294 -7.65 2.57 16.74
N LEU A 295 -6.96 2.57 15.60
CA LEU A 295 -7.08 1.53 14.58
C LEU A 295 -6.53 0.18 15.08
N LYS A 296 -5.41 0.19 15.82
CA LYS A 296 -4.88 -1.01 16.49
C LYS A 296 -5.93 -1.67 17.40
N ALA A 297 -6.74 -0.88 18.10
CA ALA A 297 -7.78 -1.39 18.98
C ALA A 297 -8.91 -2.18 18.27
N LEU A 298 -8.96 -2.16 16.93
CA LEU A 298 -9.90 -2.95 16.12
C LEU A 298 -9.38 -4.36 15.79
N ALA A 299 -8.09 -4.65 16.02
CA ALA A 299 -7.51 -5.96 15.76
C ALA A 299 -7.90 -6.97 16.85
N ASN A 300 -8.09 -8.23 16.44
CA ASN A 300 -8.43 -9.36 17.32
C ASN A 300 -7.35 -10.46 17.31
N GLY A 301 -6.33 -10.35 16.45
CA GLY A 301 -5.22 -11.31 16.35
C GLY A 301 -5.59 -12.66 15.72
N ARG A 302 -6.82 -12.82 15.22
CA ARG A 302 -7.35 -14.03 14.59
C ARG A 302 -7.60 -13.85 13.10
N ASP A 303 -8.43 -12.87 12.77
CA ASP A 303 -8.86 -12.57 11.40
C ASP A 303 -8.97 -11.07 11.11
N ILE A 304 -8.69 -10.23 12.12
CA ILE A 304 -8.45 -8.80 11.98
C ILE A 304 -7.09 -8.51 12.63
N PHE A 305 -6.14 -8.08 11.82
CA PHE A 305 -4.76 -7.80 12.21
C PHE A 305 -4.46 -6.31 12.06
N TYR A 306 -3.65 -5.78 12.97
CA TYR A 306 -3.05 -4.46 12.83
C TYR A 306 -1.58 -4.61 12.43
N ILE A 307 -1.19 -3.93 11.35
CA ILE A 307 0.18 -3.92 10.85
C ILE A 307 0.68 -2.49 10.65
N ASP A 308 1.95 -2.24 11.00
CA ASP A 308 2.53 -0.90 11.01
C ASP A 308 3.85 -0.80 10.21
N MET A 309 3.71 -0.39 8.95
CA MET A 309 4.79 -0.22 7.98
C MET A 309 5.69 0.98 8.30
N ASN A 310 5.31 1.85 9.24
CA ASN A 310 6.15 2.96 9.67
C ASN A 310 7.48 2.46 10.21
N SER A 311 7.54 1.23 10.73
CA SER A 311 8.76 0.58 11.22
C SER A 311 9.82 0.40 10.13
N ALA A 312 9.40 0.35 8.86
CA ALA A 312 10.28 0.18 7.70
C ALA A 312 10.65 1.49 7.01
N VAL A 313 9.89 2.58 7.24
CA VAL A 313 10.05 3.84 6.49
C VAL A 313 10.31 5.07 7.36
N CYS A 314 10.26 4.94 8.70
CA CYS A 314 10.52 6.04 9.62
C CYS A 314 11.94 6.05 10.19
N ASP A 315 12.39 7.25 10.56
CA ASP A 315 13.61 7.48 11.31
C ASP A 315 13.43 7.18 12.81
N THR A 316 14.49 7.40 13.60
CA THR A 316 14.48 7.14 15.05
C THR A 316 13.56 8.08 15.84
N ASP A 317 13.19 9.23 15.28
CA ASP A 317 12.23 10.17 15.86
C ASP A 317 10.79 9.82 15.44
N GLY A 318 10.61 8.77 14.63
CA GLY A 318 9.33 8.32 14.12
C GLY A 318 8.77 9.21 13.02
N ASN A 319 9.61 9.95 12.28
CA ASN A 319 9.15 10.67 11.08
C ASN A 319 9.44 9.84 9.84
N LEU A 320 8.62 9.98 8.80
CA LEU A 320 8.98 9.44 7.49
C LEU A 320 10.36 9.96 7.09
N ILE A 321 11.26 9.06 6.69
CA ILE A 321 12.62 9.42 6.28
C ILE A 321 12.52 10.41 5.12
N ALA A 322 13.09 11.61 5.29
CA ALA A 322 12.95 12.70 4.33
C ALA A 322 13.40 12.30 2.91
N ASP A 323 14.47 11.52 2.78
CA ASP A 323 14.99 11.06 1.48
C ASP A 323 14.06 10.07 0.76
N LEU A 324 13.05 9.54 1.45
CA LEU A 324 12.04 8.66 0.85
C LEU A 324 10.85 9.43 0.29
N SER A 325 10.76 10.75 0.46
CA SER A 325 9.60 11.55 0.06
C SER A 325 9.97 12.91 -0.52
N GLY A 326 9.33 13.28 -1.63
CA GLY A 326 9.55 14.57 -2.29
C GLY A 326 8.69 15.70 -1.75
N ASP A 327 7.45 15.39 -1.35
CA ASP A 327 6.46 16.35 -0.82
C ASP A 327 6.25 16.20 0.69
N GLY A 328 6.96 15.27 1.31
CA GLY A 328 6.88 14.96 2.73
C GLY A 328 5.73 14.05 3.13
N VAL A 329 4.91 13.59 2.18
CA VAL A 329 3.69 12.79 2.39
C VAL A 329 3.72 11.49 1.59
N HIS A 330 4.07 11.53 0.31
CA HIS A 330 4.09 10.39 -0.58
C HIS A 330 5.50 9.82 -0.70
N LEU A 331 5.61 8.49 -0.73
CA LEU A 331 6.88 7.84 -1.02
C LEU A 331 7.31 8.14 -2.46
N HIS A 332 8.62 8.27 -2.67
CA HIS A 332 9.18 8.17 -4.01
C HIS A 332 8.88 6.79 -4.60
N ALA A 333 8.74 6.71 -5.92
CA ALA A 333 8.51 5.46 -6.64
C ALA A 333 9.50 4.34 -6.21
N SER A 334 10.78 4.69 -6.03
CA SER A 334 11.83 3.75 -5.62
C SER A 334 11.67 3.20 -4.19
N ALA A 335 10.84 3.82 -3.34
CA ALA A 335 10.69 3.45 -1.95
C ALA A 335 9.48 2.54 -1.67
N TYR A 336 8.52 2.43 -2.60
CA TYR A 336 7.31 1.60 -2.42
C TYR A 336 7.60 0.10 -2.28
N GLU A 337 8.71 -0.39 -2.83
CA GLU A 337 9.14 -1.78 -2.64
C GLU A 337 9.52 -2.09 -1.17
N THR A 338 9.84 -1.06 -0.38
CA THR A 338 10.06 -1.19 1.07
C THR A 338 8.75 -1.55 1.78
N TRP A 339 7.64 -0.92 1.40
CA TRP A 339 6.32 -1.25 1.93
C TRP A 339 5.90 -2.66 1.51
N HIS A 340 6.11 -3.03 0.26
CA HIS A 340 5.86 -4.40 -0.18
C HIS A 340 6.69 -5.44 0.61
N THR A 341 7.98 -5.18 0.83
CA THR A 341 8.83 -6.06 1.65
C THR A 341 8.32 -6.16 3.09
N PHE A 342 7.87 -5.06 3.68
CA PHE A 342 7.23 -5.07 4.99
C PHE A 342 5.97 -5.95 5.02
N LEU A 343 5.10 -5.86 4.01
CA LEU A 343 3.89 -6.68 3.91
C LEU A 343 4.22 -8.18 3.87
N ARG A 344 5.24 -8.57 3.11
CA ARG A 344 5.72 -9.96 3.05
C ARG A 344 6.22 -10.49 4.39
N GLN A 345 6.66 -9.63 5.30
CA GLN A 345 7.19 -10.00 6.62
C GLN A 345 6.13 -9.98 7.72
N ASN A 346 4.92 -9.48 7.43
CA ASN A 346 3.86 -9.25 8.41
C ASN A 346 2.52 -9.86 7.96
N ALA A 347 2.59 -11.08 7.41
CA ALA A 347 1.42 -11.85 7.01
C ALA A 347 1.00 -12.82 8.13
N ALA A 348 -0.31 -12.93 8.38
CA ALA A 348 -0.86 -13.87 9.35
C ALA A 348 -0.64 -15.32 8.91
N LEU A 349 0.03 -16.11 9.76
CA LEU A 349 0.38 -17.50 9.50
C LEU A 349 -0.71 -18.46 10.01
N THR A 350 -1.86 -18.48 9.34
CA THR A 350 -2.99 -19.37 9.65
C THR A 350 -2.72 -20.82 9.24
N ASP A 351 -3.54 -21.76 9.72
CA ASP A 351 -3.43 -23.19 9.37
C ASP A 351 -3.39 -23.45 7.84
N SER A 352 -4.13 -22.66 7.06
CA SER A 352 -4.13 -22.77 5.58
C SER A 352 -2.80 -22.30 4.97
N THR A 353 -2.16 -21.30 5.55
CA THR A 353 -0.85 -20.81 5.10
C THR A 353 0.26 -21.79 5.44
N GLN A 354 0.20 -22.42 6.61
CA GLN A 354 1.18 -23.41 7.05
C GLN A 354 1.09 -24.71 6.23
N SER A 355 -0.14 -25.14 5.89
CA SER A 355 -0.35 -26.29 5.00
C SER A 355 0.27 -26.07 3.61
N SER A 356 0.13 -24.86 3.07
CA SER A 356 0.70 -24.47 1.77
C SER A 356 2.23 -24.45 1.78
N ALA A 357 2.85 -23.99 2.87
CA ALA A 357 4.31 -24.00 3.06
C ALA A 357 4.88 -25.42 3.25
N SER A 358 4.16 -26.32 3.90
CA SER A 358 4.58 -27.72 4.05
C SER A 358 4.54 -28.52 2.74
N GLN A 359 3.58 -28.21 1.86
CA GLN A 359 3.47 -28.84 0.54
C GLN A 359 4.54 -28.34 -0.45
N SER A 360 4.96 -27.07 -0.36
CA SER A 360 6.04 -26.51 -1.19
C SER A 360 7.43 -27.00 -0.77
N ALA A 361 7.63 -27.29 0.52
CA ALA A 361 8.86 -27.92 1.02
C ALA A 361 9.03 -29.38 0.53
N ASP A 362 7.95 -30.18 0.53
CA ASP A 362 7.97 -31.57 0.02
C ASP A 362 8.21 -31.65 -1.50
N THR A 363 7.88 -30.60 -2.25
CA THR A 363 8.17 -30.54 -3.70
C THR A 363 9.61 -30.13 -4.01
N GLN A 364 10.35 -29.54 -3.07
CA GLN A 364 11.78 -29.25 -3.26
C GLN A 364 12.66 -30.46 -2.96
N ASP A 365 12.28 -31.34 -2.03
CA ASP A 365 13.04 -32.56 -1.73
C ASP A 365 12.81 -33.68 -2.77
N THR A 366 11.65 -33.70 -3.43
CA THR A 366 11.36 -34.69 -4.49
C THR A 366 12.02 -34.38 -5.84
N ASN A 367 12.48 -33.14 -6.07
CA ASN A 367 13.24 -32.77 -7.27
C ASN A 367 14.77 -32.97 -7.13
N ALA A 368 15.28 -33.23 -5.92
CA ALA A 368 16.70 -33.51 -5.68
C ALA A 368 17.06 -35.02 -5.74
N GLN A 369 16.09 -35.92 -5.87
CA GLN A 369 16.31 -37.38 -5.94
C GLN A 369 15.90 -38.03 -7.28
N GLY A 370 15.61 -37.25 -8.31
CA GLY A 370 15.06 -37.74 -9.58
C GLY A 370 15.90 -37.50 -10.83
N THR A 371 17.23 -37.40 -10.77
CA THR A 371 18.09 -37.29 -11.97
C THR A 371 19.37 -38.11 -11.88
N ASP A 372 19.30 -39.39 -11.51
CA ASP A 372 20.42 -40.33 -11.67
C ASP A 372 19.91 -41.78 -11.81
N ALA A 373 18.97 -42.04 -12.72
CA ALA A 373 18.58 -43.41 -13.07
C ALA A 373 17.88 -43.49 -14.43
N GLN A 374 18.49 -42.99 -15.51
CA GLN A 374 18.08 -43.36 -16.88
C GLN A 374 19.20 -43.10 -17.89
N SER A 375 20.28 -43.87 -17.79
CA SER A 375 21.29 -44.00 -18.86
C SER A 375 22.01 -45.34 -18.78
N ALA A 376 21.25 -46.43 -18.72
CA ALA A 376 21.75 -47.75 -19.11
C ALA A 376 20.57 -48.58 -19.62
N GLU A 377 20.82 -49.38 -20.65
CA GLU A 377 19.88 -50.31 -21.30
C GLU A 377 19.00 -49.72 -22.41
N ALA A 378 19.65 -49.41 -23.54
CA ALA A 378 19.08 -49.70 -24.84
C ALA A 378 20.20 -49.90 -25.86
N GLN A 379 20.81 -51.10 -25.88
CA GLN A 379 21.46 -51.61 -27.09
C GLN A 379 21.65 -53.13 -27.02
N SER A 380 21.42 -53.76 -28.18
CA SER A 380 21.66 -55.16 -28.55
C SER A 380 20.52 -56.16 -28.27
N ALA A 381 19.63 -56.30 -29.25
CA ALA A 381 19.07 -57.59 -29.63
C ALA A 381 18.47 -57.48 -31.04
N ASP A 382 19.30 -57.55 -32.07
CA ASP A 382 18.87 -58.07 -33.37
C ASP A 382 20.10 -58.61 -34.09
N THR A 383 20.17 -59.93 -34.28
CA THR A 383 20.64 -60.60 -35.51
C THR A 383 20.36 -62.10 -35.38
N GLN A 384 19.56 -62.59 -36.33
CA GLN A 384 19.17 -63.96 -36.53
C GLN A 384 20.34 -64.90 -36.88
N ALA A 385 20.08 -66.17 -36.61
CA ALA A 385 20.90 -67.34 -36.88
C ALA A 385 21.27 -67.55 -38.36
N ALA A 386 22.54 -67.88 -38.58
CA ALA A 386 23.02 -68.92 -39.49
C ALA A 386 24.48 -69.19 -39.14
N ASP A 387 24.83 -70.38 -38.66
CA ASP A 387 25.52 -71.37 -39.49
C ASP A 387 25.89 -72.63 -38.68
N THR A 388 26.20 -73.66 -39.44
CA THR A 388 26.26 -75.08 -39.13
C THR A 388 27.72 -75.50 -38.89
N GLN A 389 27.94 -76.53 -38.04
CA GLN A 389 29.14 -77.41 -38.00
C GLN A 389 30.50 -76.74 -37.62
N GLU A 390 31.47 -77.36 -36.95
CA GLU A 390 31.84 -78.76 -36.78
C GLU A 390 32.89 -78.90 -35.63
N ALA A 391 32.86 -80.06 -34.97
CA ALA A 391 33.99 -80.85 -34.45
C ALA A 391 35.03 -80.31 -33.43
N GLY A 392 35.10 -81.04 -32.30
CA GLY A 392 36.29 -81.61 -31.63
C GLY A 392 37.38 -80.66 -31.13
N ASN A 393 37.91 -80.78 -29.92
CA ASN A 393 38.21 -81.96 -29.10
C ASN A 393 38.47 -81.49 -27.67
#